data_AF-A0A191TJE2-F1
#
_entry.id   AF-A0A191TJE2-F1
#
_cell.length_a   1.000
_cell.length_b   1.000
_cell.length_c   1.000
_cell.angle_alpha   90.00
_cell.angle_beta   90.00
_cell.angle_gamma   90.00
#
_symmetry.space_group_name_H-M   'P 1'
#
loop_
_entity.id
_entity.type
_entity.pdbx_description
1 polymer ?
#
loop_
_entity_poly.entity_id
_entity_poly.type
_entity_poly.pdbx_seq_one_letter_code
_entity_poly.pdbx_strand_id
1 'polypeptide(L)'
;MNLLPAAIALLLQTGLTGCTAGPAKPASSGISDTIHYGGSPIGTAQANRMISAYLANAANGATHSLFIDADTLRHYLNNKNIRALKFFLARPVDEQSRRATADSNRLTLVIAGIDADEHYVLTGNGDVYNEVSPCPTECPPGDAGSDLLP
;
A
#
# COMPACT_ATOMS: atom_id res chain seq x y z
N MET A 1 30.61 41.94 -39.23
CA MET A 1 31.26 41.36 -40.42
C MET A 1 31.68 39.94 -40.10
N ASN A 2 30.84 38.98 -40.50
CA ASN A 2 31.15 37.64 -41.04
C ASN A 2 32.62 37.18 -41.04
N LEU A 3 32.93 36.03 -40.40
CA LEU A 3 33.17 34.72 -41.06
C LEU A 3 33.91 33.72 -40.13
N LEU A 4 33.26 32.58 -39.87
CA LEU A 4 33.89 31.27 -39.65
C LEU A 4 34.62 30.83 -40.94
N PRO A 5 35.64 29.95 -40.90
CA PRO A 5 35.42 28.48 -40.92
C PRO A 5 36.59 27.73 -40.21
N ALA A 6 36.82 26.42 -40.18
CA ALA A 6 36.30 25.22 -40.85
C ALA A 6 36.62 24.01 -39.95
N ALA A 7 35.83 22.95 -40.07
CA ALA A 7 36.05 21.65 -39.43
C ALA A 7 37.14 20.84 -40.16
N ILE A 8 37.92 20.03 -39.42
CA ILE A 8 38.61 18.85 -39.95
C ILE A 8 38.41 17.69 -38.96
N ALA A 9 37.71 16.67 -39.44
CA ALA A 9 37.58 15.37 -38.79
C ALA A 9 38.65 14.42 -39.36
N LEU A 10 39.28 13.61 -38.52
CA LEU A 10 40.00 12.42 -38.96
C LEU A 10 39.75 11.26 -37.99
N LEU A 11 39.13 10.21 -38.52
CA LEU A 11 38.85 8.92 -37.90
C LEU A 11 40.11 8.04 -37.92
N LEU A 12 40.40 7.35 -36.81
CA LEU A 12 41.05 6.04 -36.87
C LEU A 12 40.51 5.11 -35.78
N GLN A 13 39.91 4.01 -36.22
CA GLN A 13 39.42 2.88 -35.45
C GLN A 13 40.56 1.89 -35.20
N THR A 14 40.69 1.37 -33.99
CA THR A 14 41.12 0.00 -33.65
C THR A 14 40.62 -0.23 -32.21
N GLY A 15 39.72 -1.16 -31.91
CA GLY A 15 39.89 -2.61 -31.95
C GLY A 15 39.21 -3.17 -30.69
N LEU A 16 37.97 -3.63 -30.82
CA LEU A 16 37.25 -4.32 -29.74
C LEU A 16 37.78 -5.75 -29.62
N THR A 17 38.39 -6.07 -28.47
CA THR A 17 38.57 -7.45 -28.01
C THR A 17 37.90 -7.62 -26.65
N GLY A 18 36.75 -8.31 -26.68
CA GLY A 18 36.17 -9.22 -25.68
C GLY A 18 36.14 -8.82 -24.19
N CYS A 19 34.94 -8.82 -23.60
CA CYS A 19 34.49 -9.92 -22.74
C CYS A 19 32.99 -9.78 -22.41
N THR A 20 32.24 -10.82 -22.77
CA THR A 20 31.10 -11.42 -22.06
C THR A 20 30.28 -10.54 -21.10
N ALA A 21 29.09 -10.14 -21.54
CA ALA A 21 27.85 -10.28 -20.80
C ALA A 21 26.73 -9.86 -21.76
N GLY A 22 25.91 -10.81 -22.22
CA GLY A 22 24.64 -10.43 -22.83
C GLY A 22 23.87 -9.57 -21.81
N PRO A 23 23.09 -8.57 -22.24
CA PRO A 23 22.20 -7.89 -21.31
C PRO A 23 21.31 -8.97 -20.70
N ALA A 24 21.51 -9.27 -19.43
CA ALA A 24 20.51 -9.97 -18.64
C ALA A 24 19.28 -9.08 -18.72
N LYS A 25 18.32 -9.49 -19.56
CA LYS A 25 16.98 -8.91 -19.57
C LYS A 25 16.53 -8.96 -18.11
N PRO A 26 16.27 -7.81 -17.45
CA PRO A 26 15.62 -7.89 -16.16
C PRO A 26 14.31 -8.63 -16.45
N ALA A 27 14.15 -9.80 -15.82
CA ALA A 27 12.83 -10.35 -15.60
C ALA A 27 12.15 -9.38 -14.62
N SER A 28 11.72 -8.23 -15.12
CA SER A 28 10.59 -7.55 -14.53
C SER A 28 9.43 -8.49 -14.82
N SER A 29 9.16 -9.39 -13.87
CA SER A 29 7.80 -9.84 -13.64
C SER A 29 7.04 -8.58 -13.23
N GLY A 30 6.72 -7.76 -14.24
CA GLY A 30 5.72 -6.73 -14.11
C GLY A 30 4.47 -7.52 -13.80
N ILE A 31 4.11 -7.57 -12.52
CA ILE A 31 2.73 -7.76 -12.15
C ILE A 31 2.06 -6.58 -12.84
N SER A 32 1.49 -6.83 -14.02
CA SER A 32 0.55 -5.91 -14.63
C SER A 32 -0.71 -6.05 -13.78
N ASP A 33 -0.66 -5.37 -12.65
CA ASP A 33 -1.66 -5.44 -11.59
C ASP A 33 -2.81 -4.54 -12.01
N THR A 34 -3.58 -5.00 -12.99
CA THR A 34 -4.88 -4.39 -13.22
C THR A 34 -5.68 -4.64 -11.96
N ILE A 35 -6.03 -3.57 -11.22
CA ILE A 35 -6.78 -3.67 -9.98
C ILE A 35 -8.04 -4.50 -10.26
N HIS A 36 -8.05 -5.75 -9.79
CA HIS A 36 -9.21 -6.62 -9.91
C HIS A 36 -10.20 -6.21 -8.83
N TYR A 37 -11.25 -5.49 -9.23
CA TYR A 37 -12.33 -5.01 -8.36
C TYR A 37 -13.26 -6.12 -7.82
N GLY A 38 -12.80 -7.38 -7.76
CA GLY A 38 -13.60 -8.52 -7.35
C GLY A 38 -12.77 -9.64 -6.72
N GLY A 39 -12.76 -9.70 -5.38
CA GLY A 39 -12.33 -10.89 -4.65
C GLY A 39 -13.48 -11.89 -4.56
N SER A 40 -13.20 -13.17 -4.74
CA SER A 40 -14.17 -14.23 -4.41
C SER A 40 -14.13 -14.50 -2.90
N PRO A 41 -15.28 -14.76 -2.25
CA PRO A 41 -15.29 -15.18 -0.85
C PRO A 41 -14.42 -16.43 -0.64
N ILE A 42 -13.66 -16.46 0.46
CA ILE A 42 -12.88 -17.62 0.89
C ILE A 42 -13.54 -18.28 2.11
N GLY A 43 -13.37 -19.59 2.27
CA GLY A 43 -13.87 -20.29 3.46
C GLY A 43 -13.08 -19.95 4.73
N THR A 44 -13.73 -20.01 5.90
CA THR A 44 -13.11 -19.69 7.20
C THR A 44 -11.86 -20.51 7.49
N ALA A 45 -11.86 -21.81 7.16
CA ALA A 45 -10.68 -22.67 7.30
C ALA A 45 -9.48 -22.20 6.45
N GLN A 46 -9.73 -21.64 5.26
CA GLN A 46 -8.68 -21.07 4.42
C GLN A 46 -8.18 -19.75 5.00
N ALA A 47 -9.08 -18.88 5.44
CA ALA A 47 -8.74 -17.64 6.12
C ALA A 47 -7.89 -17.90 7.37
N ASN A 48 -8.28 -18.84 8.23
CA ASN A 48 -7.54 -19.21 9.43
C ASN A 48 -6.14 -19.77 9.13
N ARG A 49 -5.94 -20.49 8.01
CA ARG A 49 -4.59 -20.88 7.57
C ARG A 49 -3.72 -19.68 7.21
N MET A 50 -4.29 -18.68 6.53
CA MET A 50 -3.58 -17.45 6.16
C MET A 50 -3.23 -16.63 7.41
N ILE A 51 -4.19 -16.46 8.33
CA ILE A 51 -3.99 -15.75 9.60
C ILE A 51 -2.90 -16.46 10.43
N SER A 52 -3.02 -17.77 10.62
CA SER A 52 -2.04 -18.56 11.39
C SER A 52 -0.62 -18.46 10.80
N ALA A 53 -0.50 -18.50 9.47
CA ALA A 53 0.80 -18.36 8.80
C ALA A 53 1.43 -16.97 9.03
N TYR A 54 0.62 -15.91 9.07
CA TYR A 54 1.09 -14.56 9.40
C TYR A 54 1.52 -14.47 10.88
N LEU A 55 0.66 -14.91 11.81
CA LEU A 55 0.93 -14.86 13.25
C LEU A 55 2.20 -15.63 13.62
N ALA A 56 2.44 -16.78 13.00
CA ALA A 56 3.65 -17.58 13.24
C ALA A 56 4.97 -16.86 12.88
N ASN A 57 4.91 -15.84 12.01
CA ASN A 57 6.08 -15.08 11.55
C ASN A 57 6.07 -13.62 12.04
N ALA A 58 5.06 -13.22 12.83
CA ALA A 58 4.94 -11.85 13.30
C ALA A 58 5.91 -11.60 14.47
N ALA A 59 6.57 -10.44 14.45
CA ALA A 59 7.43 -10.03 15.56
C ALA A 59 6.60 -9.78 16.84
N ASN A 60 7.22 -9.95 18.00
CA ASN A 60 6.57 -9.63 19.28
C ASN A 60 6.09 -8.18 19.29
N GLY A 61 4.80 -7.97 19.60
CA GLY A 61 4.17 -6.65 19.60
C GLY A 61 3.80 -6.10 18.23
N ALA A 62 3.84 -6.92 17.17
CA ALA A 62 3.30 -6.55 15.88
C ALA A 62 1.77 -6.37 15.93
N THR A 63 1.23 -5.43 15.15
CA THR A 63 -0.21 -5.29 14.98
C THR A 63 -0.73 -6.44 14.12
N HIS A 64 -1.62 -7.28 14.68
CA HIS A 64 -2.17 -8.44 13.98
C HIS A 64 -3.53 -8.18 13.34
N SER A 65 -4.33 -7.29 13.93
CA SER A 65 -5.67 -6.94 13.48
C SER A 65 -5.96 -5.46 13.77
N LEU A 66 -6.88 -4.90 12.99
CA LEU A 66 -7.37 -3.52 13.11
C LEU A 66 -8.89 -3.56 13.01
N PHE A 67 -9.56 -2.74 13.82
CA PHE A 67 -11.01 -2.60 13.78
C PHE A 67 -11.39 -1.30 13.07
N ILE A 68 -12.29 -1.40 12.10
CA ILE A 68 -12.94 -0.25 11.46
C ILE A 68 -14.40 -0.24 11.93
N ASP A 69 -14.89 0.93 12.33
CA ASP A 69 -16.31 1.09 12.63
C ASP A 69 -17.15 0.86 11.35
N ALA A 70 -18.13 -0.04 11.46
CA ALA A 70 -18.92 -0.45 10.31
C ALA A 70 -19.83 0.68 9.80
N ASP A 71 -20.30 1.57 10.68
CA ASP A 71 -21.17 2.68 10.30
C ASP A 71 -20.38 3.80 9.64
N THR A 72 -19.17 4.10 10.10
CA THR A 72 -18.21 4.97 9.38
C THR A 72 -17.99 4.44 7.97
N LEU A 73 -17.68 3.14 7.82
CA LEU A 73 -17.40 2.57 6.50
C LEU A 73 -18.63 2.60 5.59
N ARG A 74 -19.82 2.27 6.13
CA ARG A 74 -21.10 2.38 5.39
C ARG A 74 -21.38 3.82 4.97
N HIS A 75 -21.16 4.79 5.85
CA HIS A 75 -21.35 6.20 5.55
C HIS A 75 -20.43 6.63 4.40
N TYR A 76 -19.15 6.25 4.46
CA TYR A 76 -18.19 6.58 3.41
C TYR A 76 -18.56 5.94 2.07
N LEU A 77 -18.89 4.65 2.07
CA LEU A 77 -19.33 3.89 0.89
C LEU A 77 -20.73 4.26 0.39
N ASN A 78 -21.45 5.14 1.08
CA ASN A 78 -22.69 5.71 0.56
C ASN A 78 -22.42 6.60 -0.67
N ASN A 79 -21.20 7.14 -0.80
CA ASN A 79 -20.76 7.82 -2.01
C ASN A 79 -20.58 6.83 -3.18
N LYS A 80 -21.53 6.86 -4.13
CA LYS A 80 -21.57 5.93 -5.28
C LYS A 80 -20.48 6.14 -6.33
N ASN A 81 -19.71 7.22 -6.22
CA ASN A 81 -18.55 7.44 -7.08
C ASN A 81 -17.38 6.54 -6.69
N ILE A 82 -17.33 6.06 -5.43
CA ILE A 82 -16.30 5.14 -4.96
C ILE A 82 -16.50 3.77 -5.62
N ARG A 83 -15.51 3.32 -6.39
CA ARG A 83 -15.43 2.00 -7.02
C ARG A 83 -14.53 1.03 -6.27
N ALA A 84 -13.55 1.55 -5.53
CA ALA A 84 -12.67 0.75 -4.69
C ALA A 84 -12.20 1.51 -3.47
N LEU A 85 -11.68 0.76 -2.50
CA LEU A 85 -10.97 1.31 -1.34
C LEU A 85 -9.49 0.96 -1.43
N LYS A 86 -8.65 1.95 -1.14
CA LYS A 86 -7.22 1.79 -0.92
C LYS A 86 -6.93 1.98 0.56
N PHE A 87 -6.25 1.00 1.12
CA PHE A 87 -5.84 0.98 2.51
C PHE A 87 -4.34 1.30 2.60
N PHE A 88 -3.98 2.28 3.42
CA PHE A 88 -2.59 2.62 3.70
C PHE A 88 -2.26 2.28 5.14
N LEU A 89 -1.16 1.56 5.35
CA LEU A 89 -0.56 1.43 6.67
C LEU A 89 0.29 2.68 6.94
N ALA A 90 -0.06 3.43 7.97
CA ALA A 90 0.56 4.71 8.31
C ALA A 90 0.91 4.77 9.81
N ARG A 91 1.62 5.83 10.21
CA ARG A 91 1.87 6.16 11.61
C ARG A 91 1.22 7.50 11.96
N PRO A 92 0.62 7.64 13.16
CA PRO A 92 0.18 8.94 13.64
C PRO A 92 1.33 9.94 13.67
N VAL A 93 1.10 11.11 13.09
CA VAL A 93 2.01 12.24 13.17
C VAL A 93 1.57 13.15 14.31
N ASP A 94 2.53 13.73 15.00
CA ASP A 94 2.26 14.87 15.88
C ASP A 94 2.10 16.12 15.00
N GLU A 95 0.96 16.80 15.13
CA GLU A 95 0.59 17.93 14.28
C GLU A 95 1.57 19.11 14.45
N GLN A 96 2.11 19.32 15.65
CA GLN A 96 3.05 20.40 15.92
C GLN A 96 4.42 20.12 15.29
N SER A 97 4.94 18.91 15.42
CA SER A 97 6.27 18.57 14.89
C SER A 97 6.25 18.11 13.43
N ARG A 98 5.07 17.73 12.90
CA ARG A 98 4.88 17.05 11.60
C ARG A 98 5.77 15.82 11.44
N ARG A 99 6.17 15.22 12.56
CA ARG A 99 6.97 14.00 12.60
C ARG A 99 6.08 12.87 13.08
N ALA A 100 6.37 11.67 12.58
CA ALA A 100 5.82 10.47 13.20
C ALA A 100 6.23 10.49 14.67
N THR A 101 5.26 10.30 15.56
CA THR A 101 5.52 10.28 17.00
C THR A 101 6.48 9.12 17.29
N ALA A 102 7.67 9.43 17.79
CA ALA A 102 8.74 8.45 18.01
C ALA A 102 8.32 7.31 18.95
N ASP A 103 7.36 7.58 19.84
CA ASP A 103 6.87 6.65 20.84
C ASP A 103 5.61 5.88 20.43
N SER A 104 5.03 6.16 19.25
CA SER A 104 3.87 5.39 18.80
C SER A 104 4.33 4.24 17.89
N ASN A 105 4.49 3.06 18.48
CA ASN A 105 4.36 1.78 17.75
C ASN A 105 2.91 1.55 17.25
N ARG A 106 2.09 2.60 17.21
CA ARG A 106 0.70 2.56 16.82
C ARG A 106 0.66 2.67 15.30
N LEU A 107 0.48 1.55 14.64
CA LEU A 107 0.09 1.53 13.23
C LEU A 107 -1.33 2.08 13.12
N THR A 108 -1.60 2.88 12.09
CA THR A 108 -2.95 3.30 11.72
C THR A 108 -3.24 2.93 10.27
N LEU A 109 -4.51 2.89 9.93
CA LEU A 109 -5.02 2.63 8.60
C LEU A 109 -5.65 3.92 8.07
N VAL A 110 -5.13 4.43 6.97
CA VAL A 110 -5.80 5.50 6.21
C VAL A 110 -6.57 4.86 5.06
N ILE A 111 -7.82 5.25 4.89
CA ILE A 111 -8.73 4.71 3.88
C ILE A 111 -9.06 5.80 2.87
N ALA A 112 -8.80 5.53 1.59
CA ALA A 112 -9.16 6.41 0.49
C ALA A 112 -10.02 5.66 -0.54
N GLY A 113 -11.12 6.28 -0.96
CA GLY A 113 -11.93 5.84 -2.08
C GLY A 113 -11.22 6.13 -3.39
N ILE A 114 -11.42 5.26 -4.38
CA ILE A 114 -10.96 5.42 -5.75
C ILE A 114 -12.20 5.43 -6.64
N ASP A 115 -12.34 6.40 -7.53
CA ASP A 115 -13.45 6.48 -8.48
C ASP A 115 -13.22 5.65 -9.75
N ALA A 116 -14.13 5.78 -10.73
CA ALA A 116 -14.05 5.04 -11.98
C ALA A 116 -12.89 5.48 -12.89
N ASP A 117 -12.34 6.67 -12.67
CA ASP A 117 -11.22 7.25 -13.42
C ASP A 117 -9.89 7.10 -12.66
N GLU A 118 -9.89 6.27 -11.60
CA GLU A 118 -8.74 5.99 -10.74
C GLU A 118 -8.25 7.21 -9.92
N HIS A 119 -9.12 8.18 -9.68
CA HIS A 119 -8.84 9.34 -8.83
C HIS A 119 -9.31 9.12 -7.38
N TYR A 120 -8.64 9.79 -6.44
CA TYR A 120 -9.03 9.71 -5.03
C TYR A 120 -10.33 10.47 -4.77
N VAL A 121 -11.26 9.80 -4.11
CA VAL A 121 -12.51 10.39 -3.62
C VAL A 121 -12.31 10.85 -2.19
N LEU A 122 -12.17 12.17 -2.02
CA LEU A 122 -12.04 12.80 -0.72
C LEU A 122 -13.41 13.06 -0.08
N THR A 123 -13.44 13.29 1.23
CA THR A 123 -14.64 13.80 1.91
C THR A 123 -14.99 15.20 1.41
N GLY A 124 -16.17 15.72 1.78
CA GLY A 124 -16.59 17.09 1.41
C GLY A 124 -15.62 18.20 1.85
N ASN A 125 -14.71 17.90 2.79
CA ASN A 125 -13.70 18.82 3.29
C ASN A 125 -12.32 18.62 2.64
N GLY A 126 -12.16 17.66 1.73
CA GLY A 126 -10.87 17.30 1.15
C GLY A 126 -10.05 16.30 1.99
N ASP A 127 -10.64 15.73 3.04
CA ASP A 127 -9.97 14.78 3.93
C ASP A 127 -10.13 13.33 3.47
N VAL A 128 -9.37 12.43 4.10
CA VAL A 128 -9.50 10.96 4.02
C VAL A 128 -9.82 10.41 5.41
N TYR A 129 -10.47 9.26 5.51
CA TYR A 129 -10.77 8.66 6.81
C TYR A 129 -9.53 7.98 7.40
N ASN A 130 -9.24 8.29 8.66
CA ASN A 130 -8.22 7.64 9.49
C ASN A 130 -8.93 7.03 10.71
N GLU A 131 -9.67 5.95 10.48
CA GLU A 131 -10.56 5.37 11.50
C GLU A 131 -10.31 3.88 11.68
N VAL A 132 -9.12 3.56 12.18
CA VAL A 132 -8.92 2.31 12.90
C VAL A 132 -8.40 2.56 14.30
N SER A 133 -8.96 1.81 15.23
CA SER A 133 -8.30 1.61 16.53
C SER A 133 -7.41 0.37 16.43
N PRO A 134 -6.23 0.37 17.07
CA PRO A 134 -5.55 -0.89 17.34
C PRO A 134 -6.49 -1.77 18.19
N CYS A 135 -6.26 -3.08 18.17
CA CYS A 135 -6.98 -4.03 19.02
C CYS A 135 -7.11 -3.44 20.44
N PRO A 136 -8.33 -3.23 20.95
CA PRO A 136 -8.51 -2.60 22.25
C PRO A 136 -7.76 -3.40 23.32
N THR A 137 -7.21 -2.71 24.32
CA THR A 137 -6.51 -3.38 25.44
C THR A 137 -7.39 -4.37 26.17
N GLU A 138 -8.71 -4.16 26.13
CA GLU A 138 -9.73 -5.11 26.52
C GLU A 138 -10.34 -5.72 25.26
N CYS A 139 -10.06 -7.00 25.01
CA CYS A 139 -10.65 -7.70 23.87
C CYS A 139 -12.19 -7.67 23.97
N PRO A 140 -12.90 -7.41 22.86
CA PRO A 140 -14.36 -7.46 22.86
C PRO A 140 -14.86 -8.85 23.27
N PRO A 141 -16.01 -8.96 23.95
CA PRO A 141 -16.56 -10.25 24.33
C PRO A 141 -16.95 -11.08 23.10
N GLY A 142 -16.97 -12.41 23.27
CA GLY A 142 -17.27 -13.37 22.21
C GLY A 142 -16.07 -13.66 21.31
N ASP A 143 -16.33 -14.22 20.13
CA ASP A 143 -15.28 -14.74 19.25
C ASP A 143 -14.40 -13.64 18.63
N ALA A 144 -14.84 -12.38 18.67
CA ALA A 144 -14.07 -11.23 18.17
C ALA A 144 -12.82 -10.90 19.01
N GLY A 145 -12.69 -11.47 20.21
CA GLY A 145 -11.48 -11.38 21.03
C GLY A 145 -10.39 -12.39 20.64
N SER A 146 -10.69 -13.33 19.73
CA SER A 146 -9.74 -14.30 19.17
C SER A 146 -9.12 -13.75 17.88
N ASP A 147 -7.84 -14.06 17.66
CA ASP A 147 -7.19 -13.78 16.36
C ASP A 147 -7.70 -14.70 15.24
N LEU A 148 -8.27 -15.87 15.58
CA LEU A 148 -8.84 -16.83 14.64
C LEU A 148 -10.36 -16.71 14.57
N LEU A 149 -10.90 -16.89 13.36
CA LEU A 149 -12.33 -16.91 13.08
C LEU A 149 -12.97 -18.24 13.56
N PRO A 150 -14.23 -18.22 14.02
CA PRO A 150 -14.96 -19.42 14.43
C PRO A 150 -15.26 -20.40 13.28
#